data_AF-A0A1N6F4I1-F1
#
_entry.id   AF-A0A1N6F4I1-F1
#
_cell.length_a   1.000
_cell.length_b   1.000
_cell.length_c   1.000
_cell.angle_alpha   90.00
_cell.angle_beta   90.00
_cell.angle_gamma   90.00
#
_symmetry.space_group_name_H-M   'P 1'
#
loop_
_entity.id
_entity.type
_entity.pdbx_description
1 polymer ?
#
loop_
_entity_poly.entity_id
_entity_poly.type
_entity_poly.pdbx_seq_one_letter_code
_entity_poly.pdbx_strand_id
1 'polypeptide(L)'
;MKSRGAFMKNTLKYFWGVFLLFSVCAWSRASDILIVVDDEMIKDNEIRNAINTYTDDIWNTYQVNASVISFKSQKNGGKATDLKKMLVSKKDSITGALFVGDIPRAQFEFYQKTEEGFRYQRWVTDLYFMDLDGVWKDTAAGGPEAYGGKLFDTTTTTLNFNVRNGSPIPGKVPADSFSIAYSGYLKSPVTALCSLQLTTDNDRRLWINDSLLIDAWFNNWDIPYYSAFQFKKDSLYKFKLNYAEEFGDAYLTLKWKCGNNASYEPIPDSVWRQNDKSTRGLNQTYYGNIFMIDSLPEEDIKHLWISGKSNGVFDGHYSKSGAVSDSFEIWVSRIDPNTAGFYGNPKILLLRYFEKIHNYYLGLFKKATRSAMFLTEEGGLNNPLDQKFVDGLSLLYSPDSLDKSIADGQEYLDNIKSDKYDWALYGGHGGQTGLGNGLDITQVERNMCVSPRFFHFACCGPLTCYDFYGNANSASVGSEHIFNTINGGFVSIGSSKTSGSDQMDGFMYYAFERKFIGESFREWVNERVKRNQYGHKEDLYDWFYGESIIGDPMQKLEVPEQKTIRIHKVKAQQKPQKNGKLYDLLGRIKGFFNIQ
;
A
#
# COMPACT_ATOMS: atom_id res chain seq x y z
N MET A 1 -63.37 36.71 -59.64
CA MET A 1 -63.64 35.71 -58.58
C MET A 1 -62.67 34.55 -58.73
N LYS A 2 -61.72 34.47 -57.77
CA LYS A 2 -60.91 33.33 -57.29
C LYS A 2 -60.66 32.17 -58.28
N SER A 3 -59.62 32.27 -59.11
CA SER A 3 -58.21 31.86 -58.89
C SER A 3 -57.90 30.46 -59.45
N ARG A 4 -57.57 30.44 -60.75
CA ARG A 4 -56.88 29.36 -61.47
C ARG A 4 -55.53 29.90 -61.96
N GLY A 5 -54.51 29.03 -61.95
CA GLY A 5 -53.11 29.27 -62.38
C GLY A 5 -52.16 29.13 -61.19
N ALA A 6 -50.96 28.55 -61.25
CA ALA A 6 -50.18 27.81 -62.24
C ALA A 6 -48.94 27.31 -61.44
N PHE A 7 -48.58 26.03 -61.43
CA PHE A 7 -47.58 25.38 -62.30
C PHE A 7 -46.13 25.47 -61.76
N MET A 8 -45.44 24.32 -61.77
CA MET A 8 -44.01 24.02 -61.48
C MET A 8 -43.63 23.76 -60.01
N LYS A 9 -42.97 22.66 -59.62
CA LYS A 9 -42.38 21.49 -60.32
C LYS A 9 -42.40 20.32 -59.33
N ASN A 10 -42.96 19.18 -59.76
CA ASN A 10 -42.82 17.89 -59.09
C ASN A 10 -42.41 16.89 -60.16
N THR A 11 -41.13 16.54 -60.23
CA THR A 11 -40.64 15.45 -61.07
C THR A 11 -39.71 14.55 -60.26
N LEU A 12 -40.23 13.34 -60.06
CA LEU A 12 -39.56 12.06 -59.87
C LEU A 12 -38.68 11.84 -58.62
N LYS A 13 -39.28 11.07 -57.71
CA LYS A 13 -38.62 10.11 -56.83
C LYS A 13 -37.97 8.97 -57.63
N TYR A 14 -36.98 8.36 -56.97
CA TYR A 14 -36.31 7.06 -57.20
C TYR A 14 -35.15 7.03 -58.19
N PHE A 15 -33.94 7.16 -57.65
CA PHE A 15 -32.89 6.16 -57.82
C PHE A 15 -31.96 6.16 -56.59
N TRP A 16 -31.70 4.97 -56.07
CA TRP A 16 -30.72 4.64 -55.03
C TRP A 16 -29.31 5.10 -55.42
N GLY A 17 -28.50 5.52 -54.44
CA GLY A 17 -27.06 5.68 -54.64
C GLY A 17 -26.36 6.54 -53.59
N VAL A 18 -25.93 5.89 -52.50
CA VAL A 18 -24.69 6.13 -51.74
C VAL A 18 -24.26 7.60 -51.58
N PHE A 19 -24.55 8.22 -50.43
CA PHE A 19 -23.71 9.30 -49.90
C PHE A 19 -23.76 9.34 -48.37
N LEU A 20 -22.60 9.01 -47.78
CA LEU A 20 -22.09 9.34 -46.46
C LEU A 20 -23.05 10.03 -45.47
N LEU A 21 -23.62 9.22 -44.57
CA LEU A 21 -23.92 9.66 -43.22
C LEU A 21 -22.67 9.36 -42.37
N PHE A 22 -21.73 10.30 -42.31
CA PHE A 22 -20.91 10.46 -41.11
C PHE A 22 -21.86 10.92 -40.01
N SER A 23 -22.55 9.97 -39.36
CA SER A 23 -23.08 10.24 -38.04
C SER A 23 -21.86 10.41 -37.15
N VAL A 24 -21.58 11.66 -36.78
CA VAL A 24 -20.80 11.97 -35.58
C VAL A 24 -21.62 11.39 -34.43
N CYS A 25 -21.43 10.09 -34.17
CA CYS A 25 -21.72 9.54 -32.86
C CYS A 25 -20.88 10.38 -31.91
N ALA A 26 -21.58 11.16 -31.08
CA ALA A 26 -20.99 11.78 -29.91
C ALA A 26 -20.14 10.71 -29.22
N TRP A 27 -18.82 10.85 -29.34
CA TRP A 27 -17.89 10.09 -28.54
C TRP A 27 -18.28 10.39 -27.10
N SER A 28 -18.85 9.41 -26.41
CA SER A 28 -18.80 9.37 -24.95
C SER A 28 -17.34 9.69 -24.60
N ARG A 29 -17.09 10.80 -23.90
CA ARG A 29 -15.75 11.15 -23.40
C ARG A 29 -15.11 9.87 -22.88
N ALA A 30 -14.03 9.41 -23.51
CA ALA A 30 -13.29 8.27 -23.01
C ALA A 30 -12.78 8.66 -21.62
N SER A 31 -13.11 7.89 -20.59
CA SER A 31 -12.53 8.10 -19.26
C SER A 31 -11.07 7.66 -19.30
N ASP A 32 -10.18 8.44 -18.70
CA ASP A 32 -8.75 8.21 -18.66
C ASP A 32 -8.34 7.47 -17.37
N ILE A 33 -7.14 6.90 -17.37
CA ILE A 33 -6.44 6.59 -16.12
C ILE A 33 -5.70 7.84 -15.67
N LEU A 34 -5.73 8.13 -14.37
CA LEU A 34 -4.96 9.23 -13.79
C LEU A 34 -3.73 8.70 -13.07
N ILE A 35 -2.53 9.06 -13.53
CA ILE A 35 -1.28 8.81 -12.84
C ILE A 35 -0.93 10.05 -12.04
N VAL A 36 -0.93 9.93 -10.71
CA VAL A 36 -0.59 11.01 -9.77
C VAL A 36 0.80 10.75 -9.24
N VAL A 37 1.73 11.65 -9.51
CA VAL A 37 3.16 11.47 -9.19
C VAL A 37 3.60 12.47 -8.13
N ASP A 38 4.42 12.02 -7.20
CA ASP A 38 5.13 12.87 -6.23
C ASP A 38 5.82 14.04 -6.96
N ASP A 39 5.51 15.26 -6.51
CA ASP A 39 5.97 16.52 -7.10
C ASP A 39 7.48 16.72 -7.05
N GLU A 40 8.19 16.08 -6.13
CA GLU A 40 9.64 16.06 -6.09
C GLU A 40 10.21 14.98 -7.01
N MET A 41 9.62 13.78 -7.05
CA MET A 41 10.11 12.69 -7.90
C MET A 41 9.98 12.99 -9.39
N ILE A 42 8.86 13.59 -9.81
CA ILE A 42 8.60 13.88 -11.23
C ILE A 42 9.55 14.95 -11.82
N LYS A 43 10.29 15.69 -10.98
CA LYS A 43 11.34 16.63 -11.42
C LYS A 43 12.56 15.90 -12.00
N ASP A 44 12.76 14.63 -11.64
CA ASP A 44 13.84 13.81 -12.20
C ASP A 44 13.48 13.35 -13.63
N ASN A 45 14.38 13.61 -14.58
CA ASN A 45 14.14 13.29 -15.99
C ASN A 45 14.01 11.79 -16.28
N GLU A 46 14.76 10.95 -15.56
CA GLU A 46 14.70 9.50 -15.78
C GLU A 46 13.37 8.94 -15.28
N ILE A 47 12.90 9.41 -14.12
CA ILE A 47 11.58 9.02 -13.58
C ILE A 47 10.47 9.45 -14.52
N ARG A 48 10.51 10.71 -14.98
CA ARG A 48 9.52 11.24 -15.93
C ARG A 48 9.50 10.45 -17.24
N ASN A 49 10.66 10.10 -17.77
CA ASN A 49 10.74 9.28 -18.99
C ASN A 49 10.19 7.87 -18.76
N ALA A 50 10.50 7.23 -17.64
CA ALA A 50 9.96 5.90 -17.30
C ALA A 50 8.43 5.90 -17.20
N ILE A 51 7.85 6.95 -16.59
CA ILE A 51 6.38 7.11 -16.51
C ILE A 51 5.78 7.34 -17.89
N ASN A 52 6.40 8.16 -18.74
CA ASN A 52 5.93 8.36 -20.12
C ASN A 52 5.97 7.05 -20.91
N THR A 53 7.05 6.27 -20.80
CA THR A 53 7.15 4.94 -21.40
C THR A 53 6.02 4.03 -20.94
N TYR A 54 5.72 4.01 -19.63
CA TYR A 54 4.59 3.23 -19.11
C TYR A 54 3.24 3.70 -19.68
N THR A 55 3.02 5.01 -19.86
CA THR A 55 1.79 5.49 -20.53
C THR A 55 1.71 5.07 -21.99
N ASP A 56 2.84 5.07 -22.72
CA ASP A 56 2.92 4.60 -24.09
C ASP A 56 2.66 3.09 -24.16
N ASP A 57 3.20 2.31 -23.22
CA ASP A 57 2.98 0.87 -23.14
C ASP A 57 1.49 0.53 -22.93
N ILE A 58 0.81 1.22 -22.02
CA ILE A 58 -0.64 1.07 -21.79
C ILE A 58 -1.41 1.40 -23.07
N TRP A 59 -1.09 2.53 -23.72
CA TRP A 59 -1.76 2.93 -24.95
C TRP A 59 -1.54 1.92 -26.07
N ASN A 60 -0.30 1.55 -26.34
CA ASN A 60 0.07 0.63 -27.42
C ASN A 60 -0.53 -0.76 -27.21
N THR A 61 -0.65 -1.21 -25.95
CA THR A 61 -1.15 -2.54 -25.62
C THR A 61 -2.68 -2.59 -25.56
N TYR A 62 -3.30 -1.60 -24.90
CA TYR A 62 -4.72 -1.66 -24.53
C TYR A 62 -5.58 -0.57 -25.16
N GLN A 63 -4.96 0.44 -25.80
CA GLN A 63 -5.64 1.65 -26.32
C GLN A 63 -6.41 2.40 -25.22
N VAL A 64 -5.84 2.40 -24.01
CA VAL A 64 -6.35 3.12 -22.85
C VAL A 64 -5.52 4.39 -22.67
N ASN A 65 -6.18 5.54 -22.54
CA ASN A 65 -5.51 6.80 -22.26
C ASN A 65 -5.06 6.87 -20.81
N ALA A 66 -3.87 7.41 -20.59
CA ALA A 66 -3.38 7.77 -19.27
C ALA A 66 -2.98 9.26 -19.24
N SER A 67 -3.39 9.97 -18.20
CA SER A 67 -3.02 11.36 -17.94
C SER A 67 -2.11 11.43 -16.72
N VAL A 68 -1.04 12.22 -16.79
CA VAL A 68 -0.06 12.34 -15.70
C VAL A 68 -0.21 13.72 -15.05
N ILE A 69 -0.29 13.75 -13.72
CA ILE A 69 -0.26 14.99 -12.93
C ILE A 69 0.71 14.83 -11.77
N SER A 70 1.26 15.96 -11.29
CA SER A 70 2.03 16.00 -10.05
C SER A 70 1.14 16.34 -8.86
N PHE A 71 1.45 15.80 -7.69
CA PHE A 71 0.81 16.15 -6.43
C PHE A 71 1.84 16.27 -5.30
N LYS A 72 1.56 17.17 -4.35
CA LYS A 72 2.46 17.44 -3.23
C LYS A 72 2.70 16.18 -2.39
N SER A 73 3.96 15.79 -2.21
CA SER A 73 4.30 14.62 -1.39
C SER A 73 3.86 14.75 0.07
N GLN A 74 3.59 13.62 0.73
CA GLN A 74 3.15 13.58 2.12
C GLN A 74 4.20 14.18 3.06
N LYS A 75 5.49 13.83 2.89
CA LYS A 75 6.60 14.40 3.66
C LYS A 75 6.72 15.93 3.52
N ASN A 76 6.26 16.48 2.40
CA ASN A 76 6.25 17.92 2.13
C ASN A 76 4.91 18.58 2.50
N GLY A 77 4.05 17.89 3.25
CA GLY A 77 2.79 18.42 3.76
C GLY A 77 1.61 18.34 2.79
N GLY A 78 1.69 17.46 1.77
CA GLY A 78 0.51 17.05 1.01
C GLY A 78 -0.52 16.37 1.89
N LYS A 79 -1.81 16.58 1.62
CA LYS A 79 -2.92 16.06 2.44
C LYS A 79 -3.82 15.15 1.62
N ALA A 80 -4.25 14.04 2.22
CA ALA A 80 -5.21 13.10 1.62
C ALA A 80 -6.52 13.79 1.22
N THR A 81 -7.01 14.73 2.03
CA THR A 81 -8.25 15.48 1.74
C THR A 81 -8.13 16.34 0.49
N ASP A 82 -6.97 16.93 0.22
CA ASP A 82 -6.75 17.75 -0.97
C ASP A 82 -6.55 16.88 -2.22
N LEU A 83 -5.87 15.74 -2.07
CA LEU A 83 -5.77 14.73 -3.12
C LEU A 83 -7.17 14.22 -3.50
N LYS A 84 -8.02 13.94 -2.52
CA LYS A 84 -9.39 13.50 -2.73
C LYS A 84 -10.20 14.53 -3.52
N LYS A 85 -10.17 15.81 -3.12
CA LYS A 85 -10.84 16.89 -3.86
C LYS A 85 -10.42 16.94 -5.32
N MET A 86 -9.12 16.74 -5.59
CA MET A 86 -8.60 16.67 -6.96
C MET A 86 -9.21 15.49 -7.73
N LEU A 87 -9.24 14.29 -7.15
CA LEU A 87 -9.88 13.12 -7.80
C LEU A 87 -11.36 13.36 -8.07
N VAL A 88 -12.08 13.93 -7.10
CA VAL A 88 -13.51 14.27 -7.24
C VAL A 88 -13.73 15.26 -8.39
N SER A 89 -12.83 16.23 -8.59
CA SER A 89 -12.92 17.16 -9.72
C SER A 89 -12.79 16.49 -11.10
N LYS A 90 -12.26 15.25 -11.13
CA LYS A 90 -12.04 14.45 -12.33
C LYS A 90 -12.97 13.25 -12.45
N LYS A 91 -13.91 13.05 -11.52
CA LYS A 91 -14.75 11.85 -11.40
C LYS A 91 -15.44 11.41 -12.71
N ASP A 92 -15.88 12.35 -13.54
CA ASP A 92 -16.59 12.06 -14.80
C ASP A 92 -15.64 11.71 -15.96
N SER A 93 -14.34 11.78 -15.71
CA SER A 93 -13.27 11.62 -16.70
C SER A 93 -12.25 10.55 -16.34
N ILE A 94 -12.39 9.87 -15.20
CA ILE A 94 -11.44 8.83 -14.78
C ILE A 94 -12.14 7.55 -14.38
N THR A 95 -11.49 6.41 -14.61
CA THR A 95 -11.94 5.09 -14.13
C THR A 95 -11.04 4.51 -13.03
N GLY A 96 -9.83 5.06 -12.91
CA GLY A 96 -8.85 4.64 -11.92
C GLY A 96 -7.74 5.65 -11.72
N ALA A 97 -7.06 5.53 -10.59
CA ALA A 97 -5.88 6.33 -10.29
C ALA A 97 -4.70 5.47 -9.82
N LEU A 98 -3.53 5.71 -10.41
CA LEU A 98 -2.27 5.12 -9.99
C LEU A 98 -1.42 6.18 -9.29
N PHE A 99 -1.07 5.94 -8.04
CA PHE A 99 -0.23 6.85 -7.26
C PHE A 99 1.22 6.41 -7.29
N VAL A 100 2.13 7.30 -7.66
CA VAL A 100 3.56 7.01 -7.85
C VAL A 100 4.40 7.90 -6.93
N GLY A 101 5.16 7.28 -6.03
CA GLY A 101 5.95 7.99 -5.01
C GLY A 101 5.21 8.24 -3.70
N ASP A 102 5.70 9.21 -2.92
CA ASP A 102 5.19 9.57 -1.59
C ASP A 102 3.86 10.36 -1.66
N ILE A 103 2.84 9.76 -2.26
CA ILE A 103 1.51 10.36 -2.39
C ILE A 103 0.72 10.19 -1.08
N PRO A 104 0.03 11.23 -0.58
CA PRO A 104 -0.67 11.17 0.69
C PRO A 104 -1.62 9.98 0.86
N ARG A 105 -1.63 9.44 2.07
CA ARG A 105 -2.45 8.30 2.49
C ARG A 105 -3.53 8.74 3.45
N ALA A 106 -4.72 8.15 3.32
CA ALA A 106 -5.76 8.25 4.32
C ALA A 106 -5.61 7.13 5.33
N GLN A 107 -5.95 7.40 6.58
CA GLN A 107 -5.99 6.39 7.62
C GLN A 107 -7.42 6.18 8.08
N PHE A 108 -7.71 4.95 8.48
CA PHE A 108 -8.95 4.57 9.12
C PHE A 108 -8.64 3.93 10.48
N GLU A 109 -9.50 4.15 11.46
CA GLU A 109 -9.44 3.53 12.78
C GLU A 109 -10.77 2.90 13.15
N PHE A 110 -10.69 1.78 13.86
CA PHE A 110 -11.87 1.06 14.28
C PHE A 110 -11.63 0.31 15.59
N TYR A 111 -12.68 0.21 16.39
CA TYR A 111 -12.68 -0.52 17.63
C TYR A 111 -13.41 -1.85 17.45
N GLN A 112 -12.65 -2.93 17.33
CA GLN A 112 -13.17 -4.27 17.10
C GLN A 112 -13.41 -4.98 18.43
N LYS A 113 -14.60 -5.56 18.62
CA LYS A 113 -14.87 -6.48 19.72
C LYS A 113 -14.37 -7.88 19.38
N THR A 114 -13.53 -8.46 20.23
CA THR A 114 -13.00 -9.82 20.08
C THR A 114 -13.50 -10.73 21.20
N GLU A 115 -13.27 -12.04 21.10
CA GLU A 115 -13.60 -13.00 22.17
C GLU A 115 -12.79 -12.75 23.45
N GLU A 116 -11.58 -12.19 23.31
CA GLU A 116 -10.65 -11.87 24.42
C GLU A 116 -10.84 -10.45 24.97
N GLY A 117 -11.74 -9.65 24.39
CA GLY A 117 -12.01 -8.29 24.84
C GLY A 117 -12.25 -7.35 23.66
N PHE A 118 -11.46 -6.30 23.57
CA PHE A 118 -11.54 -5.37 22.47
C PHE A 118 -10.16 -5.08 21.92
N ARG A 119 -10.12 -4.75 20.63
CA ARG A 119 -8.92 -4.47 19.88
C ARG A 119 -9.08 -3.18 19.10
N TYR A 120 -8.23 -2.22 19.39
CA TYR A 120 -8.10 -1.02 18.57
C TYR A 120 -7.25 -1.34 17.33
N GLN A 121 -7.69 -0.87 16.16
CA GLN A 121 -6.94 -1.01 14.92
C GLN A 121 -6.91 0.31 14.19
N ARG A 122 -5.76 0.64 13.61
CA ARG A 122 -5.57 1.78 12.70
C ARG A 122 -4.80 1.31 11.48
N TRP A 123 -5.15 1.79 10.29
CA TRP A 123 -4.48 1.37 9.07
C TRP A 123 -4.62 2.38 7.94
N VAL A 124 -3.77 2.23 6.92
CA VAL A 124 -3.88 3.00 5.67
C VAL A 124 -4.99 2.41 4.82
N THR A 125 -5.88 3.23 4.29
CA THR A 125 -6.91 2.74 3.37
C THR A 125 -6.94 3.57 2.08
N ASP A 126 -6.77 2.89 0.95
CA ASP A 126 -6.96 3.49 -0.37
C ASP A 126 -8.44 3.49 -0.80
N LEU A 127 -9.31 2.79 -0.05
CA LEU A 127 -10.76 2.87 -0.21
C LEU A 127 -11.25 4.32 -0.09
N TYR A 128 -10.61 5.12 0.77
CA TYR A 128 -10.86 6.56 0.89
C TYR A 128 -10.74 7.28 -0.46
N PHE A 129 -9.80 6.90 -1.32
CA PHE A 129 -9.61 7.54 -2.62
C PHE A 129 -10.50 6.93 -3.70
N MET A 130 -10.90 5.67 -3.54
CA MET A 130 -11.82 4.96 -4.43
C MET A 130 -13.28 5.45 -4.36
N ASP A 131 -13.73 5.90 -3.18
CA ASP A 131 -15.12 6.35 -2.93
C ASP A 131 -15.27 7.86 -3.16
N LEU A 132 -15.43 8.28 -4.40
CA LEU A 132 -15.40 9.70 -4.79
C LEU A 132 -16.58 10.51 -4.26
N ASP A 133 -17.63 9.84 -3.80
CA ASP A 133 -18.88 10.50 -3.48
C ASP A 133 -19.45 10.17 -2.09
N GLY A 134 -18.88 9.21 -1.37
CA GLY A 134 -19.22 8.93 0.00
C GLY A 134 -18.63 9.92 1.01
N VAL A 135 -19.13 9.76 2.22
CA VAL A 135 -18.93 10.63 3.36
C VAL A 135 -18.06 9.90 4.37
N TRP A 136 -16.80 10.28 4.41
CA TRP A 136 -15.84 9.80 5.40
C TRP A 136 -15.88 10.74 6.59
N LYS A 137 -16.09 10.17 7.76
CA LYS A 137 -16.22 10.87 9.02
C LYS A 137 -15.02 10.55 9.89
N ASP A 138 -14.53 11.62 10.47
CA ASP A 138 -13.58 11.64 11.56
C ASP A 138 -14.38 12.23 12.72
N THR A 139 -15.16 11.35 13.33
CA THR A 139 -16.16 11.65 14.36
C THR A 139 -15.85 11.01 15.69
N ALA A 140 -14.76 10.27 15.79
CA ALA A 140 -14.26 9.71 17.01
C ALA A 140 -12.76 9.93 17.09
N ALA A 141 -12.29 9.94 18.33
CA ALA A 141 -10.88 9.84 18.60
C ALA A 141 -10.64 8.65 19.52
N GLY A 142 -9.82 7.72 19.07
CA GLY A 142 -9.14 6.75 19.94
C GLY A 142 -9.93 5.50 20.33
N GLY A 143 -9.23 4.59 21.00
CA GLY A 143 -9.75 3.40 21.69
C GLY A 143 -9.27 3.39 23.15
N PRO A 144 -9.55 2.34 23.95
CA PRO A 144 -9.10 2.15 25.33
C PRO A 144 -7.61 2.30 25.58
N GLU A 145 -6.83 2.20 24.50
CA GLU A 145 -5.38 2.26 24.48
C GLU A 145 -4.87 3.58 23.89
N ALA A 146 -5.74 4.50 23.43
CA ALA A 146 -5.36 5.86 23.09
C ALA A 146 -5.45 6.74 24.35
N TYR A 147 -4.40 6.75 25.14
CA TYR A 147 -4.31 7.43 26.43
C TYR A 147 -4.19 8.97 26.38
N GLY A 148 -4.56 9.62 25.28
CA GLY A 148 -4.58 11.08 25.20
C GLY A 148 -3.50 11.67 24.30
N GLY A 149 -3.45 13.01 24.27
CA GLY A 149 -2.40 13.76 23.58
C GLY A 149 -1.08 13.69 24.33
N LYS A 150 -0.41 14.83 24.47
CA LYS A 150 0.73 14.96 25.37
C LYS A 150 0.26 14.75 26.81
N LEU A 151 0.91 13.82 27.50
CA LEU A 151 0.64 13.52 28.90
C LEU A 151 1.33 14.55 29.78
N PHE A 152 2.65 14.69 29.64
CA PHE A 152 3.46 15.66 30.37
C PHE A 152 4.87 15.76 29.78
N ASP A 153 5.51 16.91 30.04
CA ASP A 153 6.95 17.06 29.89
C ASP A 153 7.66 16.73 31.20
N THR A 154 8.85 16.17 31.09
CA THR A 154 9.76 15.94 32.20
C THR A 154 11.20 16.01 31.68
N THR A 155 12.15 15.72 32.55
CA THR A 155 13.56 15.55 32.20
C THR A 155 14.04 14.20 32.67
N THR A 156 14.93 13.58 31.91
CA THR A 156 15.61 12.35 32.34
C THR A 156 17.12 12.53 32.30
N THR A 157 17.83 11.92 33.26
CA THR A 157 19.29 11.76 33.17
C THR A 157 19.71 10.45 32.54
N THR A 158 18.76 9.54 32.30
CA THR A 158 19.00 8.18 31.80
C THR A 158 18.11 7.93 30.59
N LEU A 159 18.75 7.61 29.46
CA LEU A 159 18.03 7.37 28.21
C LEU A 159 17.52 5.93 28.11
N ASN A 160 18.36 4.96 28.48
CA ASN A 160 18.06 3.54 28.31
C ASN A 160 17.11 3.06 29.43
N PHE A 161 16.05 2.35 29.05
CA PHE A 161 15.09 1.76 29.98
C PHE A 161 14.60 0.41 29.49
N ASN A 162 14.10 -0.42 30.40
CA ASN A 162 13.37 -1.64 30.10
C ASN A 162 12.32 -1.84 31.20
N VAL A 163 11.05 -1.74 30.83
CA VAL A 163 9.92 -1.91 31.76
C VAL A 163 9.11 -3.17 31.45
N ARG A 164 9.55 -3.99 30.48
CA ARG A 164 8.83 -5.20 30.00
C ARG A 164 7.39 -4.81 29.69
N ASN A 165 6.43 -5.69 29.96
CA ASN A 165 4.99 -5.43 29.88
C ASN A 165 4.41 -4.39 30.87
N GLY A 166 5.25 -3.57 31.47
CA GLY A 166 4.88 -2.56 32.44
C GLY A 166 4.88 -1.14 31.86
N SER A 167 4.33 -0.21 32.62
CA SER A 167 4.41 1.22 32.27
C SER A 167 5.78 1.81 32.66
N PRO A 168 6.36 2.71 31.83
CA PRO A 168 7.57 3.44 32.20
C PRO A 168 7.35 4.36 33.41
N ILE A 169 6.12 4.83 33.63
CA ILE A 169 5.72 5.62 34.79
C ILE A 169 4.31 5.17 35.22
N PRO A 170 4.22 4.13 36.08
CA PRO A 170 2.94 3.55 36.49
C PRO A 170 1.96 4.59 37.04
N GLY A 171 0.72 4.55 36.55
CA GLY A 171 -0.34 5.48 36.92
C GLY A 171 -0.31 6.83 36.21
N LYS A 172 0.66 7.09 35.32
CA LYS A 172 0.72 8.31 34.49
C LYS A 172 0.89 8.03 33.00
N VAL A 173 1.67 7.02 32.67
CA VAL A 173 1.84 6.52 31.31
C VAL A 173 1.17 5.15 31.26
N PRO A 174 0.47 4.79 30.20
CA PRO A 174 -0.05 3.43 30.05
C PRO A 174 1.06 2.38 29.91
N ALA A 175 0.69 1.11 29.99
CA ALA A 175 1.59 0.00 29.70
C ALA A 175 1.87 -0.11 28.19
N ASP A 176 0.84 0.11 27.38
CA ASP A 176 0.87 -0.01 25.93
C ASP A 176 0.42 1.29 25.25
N SER A 177 0.62 1.40 23.93
CA SER A 177 0.13 2.52 23.10
C SER A 177 0.55 3.93 23.58
N PHE A 178 1.82 4.08 23.92
CA PHE A 178 2.42 5.39 24.27
C PHE A 178 3.59 5.74 23.36
N SER A 179 4.01 6.99 23.39
CA SER A 179 5.28 7.39 22.78
C SER A 179 6.06 8.35 23.67
N ILE A 180 7.36 8.40 23.42
CA ILE A 180 8.29 9.27 24.12
C ILE A 180 9.12 10.05 23.09
N ALA A 181 9.11 11.38 23.20
CA ALA A 181 10.03 12.25 22.47
C ALA A 181 11.12 12.78 23.40
N TYR A 182 12.36 12.43 23.12
CA TYR A 182 13.55 12.94 23.79
C TYR A 182 14.15 14.08 22.96
N SER A 183 14.51 15.19 23.60
CA SER A 183 15.21 16.29 22.96
C SER A 183 16.25 16.94 23.87
N GLY A 184 17.32 17.45 23.29
CA GLY A 184 18.38 18.13 24.00
C GLY A 184 19.68 18.09 23.22
N TYR A 185 20.77 17.78 23.91
CA TYR A 185 22.10 17.74 23.35
C TYR A 185 22.94 16.60 23.92
N LEU A 186 23.90 16.15 23.12
CA LEU A 186 24.95 15.22 23.50
C LEU A 186 26.28 15.98 23.51
N LYS A 187 26.94 16.07 24.67
CA LYS A 187 28.32 16.58 24.78
C LYS A 187 29.30 15.41 24.70
N SER A 188 30.00 15.28 23.58
CA SER A 188 30.83 14.09 23.36
C SER A 188 32.04 14.04 24.30
N PRO A 189 32.32 12.90 24.96
CA PRO A 189 33.55 12.69 25.72
C PRO A 189 34.74 12.31 24.83
N VAL A 190 34.52 12.03 23.53
CA VAL A 190 35.50 11.46 22.61
C VAL A 190 35.57 12.20 21.27
N THR A 191 36.74 12.13 20.63
CA THR A 191 36.93 12.50 19.21
C THR A 191 37.13 11.21 18.43
N ALA A 192 36.08 10.71 17.79
CA ALA A 192 36.12 9.47 17.02
C ALA A 192 34.90 9.37 16.09
N LEU A 193 35.04 8.59 15.03
CA LEU A 193 33.87 8.01 14.36
C LEU A 193 33.26 6.98 15.32
N CYS A 194 31.98 7.15 15.65
CA CYS A 194 31.26 6.21 16.49
C CYS A 194 30.15 5.55 15.69
N SER A 195 30.06 4.23 15.79
CA SER A 195 28.87 3.50 15.35
C SER A 195 27.84 3.51 16.48
N LEU A 196 26.62 3.92 16.16
CA LEU A 196 25.47 3.97 17.05
C LEU A 196 24.64 2.69 16.82
N GLN A 197 24.13 2.10 17.90
CA GLN A 197 23.23 0.95 17.88
C GLN A 197 22.00 1.29 18.71
N LEU A 198 20.83 1.35 18.07
CA LEU A 198 19.54 1.58 18.72
C LEU A 198 18.70 0.30 18.63
N THR A 199 18.27 -0.20 19.78
CA THR A 199 17.34 -1.32 19.88
C THR A 199 16.17 -0.88 20.74
N THR A 200 14.96 -1.04 20.24
CA THR A 200 13.73 -0.75 20.96
C THR A 200 12.75 -1.89 20.77
N ASP A 201 11.78 -1.97 21.67
CA ASP A 201 10.52 -2.60 21.34
C ASP A 201 9.74 -1.62 20.44
N ASN A 202 9.15 -2.08 19.34
CA ASN A 202 8.36 -1.24 18.43
C ASN A 202 9.15 -0.03 17.83
N ASP A 203 8.51 1.13 17.67
CA ASP A 203 8.89 2.21 16.76
C ASP A 203 10.04 3.09 17.28
N ARG A 204 10.93 3.55 16.37
CA ARG A 204 12.02 4.46 16.74
C ARG A 204 12.50 5.39 15.63
N ARG A 205 12.98 6.57 16.04
CA ARG A 205 13.75 7.51 15.21
C ARG A 205 14.85 8.19 16.01
N LEU A 206 16.00 8.45 15.40
CA LEU A 206 17.16 9.11 15.99
C LEU A 206 17.68 10.20 15.06
N TRP A 207 17.88 11.40 15.60
CA TRP A 207 18.55 12.51 14.92
C TRP A 207 19.74 13.02 15.71
N ILE A 208 20.79 13.42 14.99
CA ILE A 208 21.90 14.21 15.53
C ILE A 208 22.16 15.40 14.59
N ASN A 209 22.20 16.62 15.14
CA ASN A 209 22.32 17.87 14.37
C ASN A 209 21.29 18.00 13.24
N ASP A 210 20.03 17.70 13.55
CA ASP A 210 18.90 17.73 12.60
C ASP A 210 18.98 16.72 11.44
N SER A 211 20.08 15.99 11.31
CA SER A 211 20.20 14.84 10.41
C SER A 211 19.53 13.62 11.03
N LEU A 212 18.56 13.05 10.32
CA LEU A 212 17.90 11.79 10.67
C LEU A 212 18.85 10.62 10.39
N LEU A 213 19.33 9.98 11.46
CA LEU A 213 20.36 8.93 11.41
C LEU A 213 19.77 7.53 11.40
N ILE A 214 18.71 7.31 12.16
CA ILE A 214 17.92 6.07 12.18
C ILE A 214 16.47 6.52 12.07
N ASP A 215 15.76 5.96 11.11
CA ASP A 215 14.33 6.19 10.94
C ASP A 215 13.69 4.85 10.69
N ALA A 216 12.95 4.36 11.67
CA ALA A 216 12.36 3.03 11.64
C ALA A 216 11.08 3.09 12.47
N TRP A 217 10.08 3.83 11.98
CA TRP A 217 8.81 4.04 12.65
C TRP A 217 7.79 2.97 12.25
N PHE A 218 8.07 1.75 12.70
CA PHE A 218 7.20 0.60 12.53
C PHE A 218 7.45 -0.43 13.63
N ASN A 219 6.43 -1.24 13.86
CA ASN A 219 6.40 -2.27 14.89
C ASN A 219 7.31 -3.46 14.54
N ASN A 220 8.46 -3.54 15.21
CA ASN A 220 9.26 -4.75 15.41
C ASN A 220 10.18 -4.56 16.63
N TRP A 221 10.70 -5.65 17.16
CA TRP A 221 11.46 -5.68 18.41
C TRP A 221 12.72 -6.53 18.30
N ASP A 222 13.63 -6.39 19.27
CA ASP A 222 14.91 -7.11 19.42
C ASP A 222 15.89 -6.95 18.24
N ILE A 223 15.58 -6.10 17.26
CA ILE A 223 16.43 -5.84 16.09
C ILE A 223 17.27 -4.58 16.32
N PRO A 224 18.61 -4.68 16.29
CA PRO A 224 19.49 -3.52 16.40
C PRO A 224 19.57 -2.74 15.09
N TYR A 225 19.28 -1.44 15.14
CA TYR A 225 19.50 -0.50 14.05
C TYR A 225 20.81 0.24 14.22
N TYR A 226 21.56 0.38 13.13
CA TYR A 226 22.89 0.97 13.16
C TYR A 226 22.96 2.26 12.36
N SER A 227 23.76 3.20 12.86
CA SER A 227 24.20 4.38 12.11
C SER A 227 25.62 4.74 12.51
N ALA A 228 26.21 5.75 11.89
CA ALA A 228 27.54 6.24 12.24
C ALA A 228 27.55 7.76 12.30
N PHE A 229 28.26 8.31 13.28
CA PHE A 229 28.40 9.75 13.44
C PHE A 229 29.82 10.11 13.91
N GLN A 230 30.40 11.15 13.29
CA GLN A 230 31.74 11.64 13.66
C GLN A 230 31.63 12.62 14.82
N PHE A 231 32.07 12.19 16.00
CA PHE A 231 32.12 13.03 17.18
C PHE A 231 33.49 13.71 17.34
N LYS A 232 33.46 14.89 17.96
CA LYS A 232 34.61 15.64 18.45
C LYS A 232 34.45 15.87 19.94
N LYS A 233 35.49 15.58 20.70
CA LYS A 233 35.50 15.73 22.17
C LYS A 233 35.10 17.15 22.55
N ASP A 234 34.31 17.24 23.62
CA ASP A 234 33.74 18.46 24.18
C ASP A 234 32.80 19.25 23.26
N SER A 235 32.59 18.78 22.03
CA SER A 235 31.62 19.37 21.12
C SER A 235 30.22 18.93 21.48
N LEU A 236 29.28 19.84 21.23
CA LEU A 236 27.88 19.67 21.58
C LEU A 236 27.05 19.44 20.31
N TYR A 237 26.22 18.40 20.32
CA TYR A 237 25.42 17.98 19.19
C TYR A 237 23.95 18.01 19.56
N LYS A 238 23.10 18.62 18.72
CA LYS A 238 21.64 18.58 18.94
C LYS A 238 21.19 17.12 18.85
N PHE A 239 20.45 16.66 19.84
CA PHE A 239 20.00 15.27 19.95
C PHE A 239 18.47 15.25 19.97
N LYS A 240 17.89 14.35 19.18
CA LYS A 240 16.48 14.00 19.25
C LYS A 240 16.34 12.49 19.10
N LEU A 241 15.50 11.88 19.91
CA LEU A 241 15.09 10.49 19.73
C LEU A 241 13.59 10.40 19.96
N ASN A 242 12.89 9.70 19.09
CA ASN A 242 11.50 9.36 19.28
C ASN A 242 11.36 7.86 19.41
N TYR A 243 10.46 7.41 20.27
CA TYR A 243 10.13 6.00 20.54
C TYR A 243 8.62 5.88 20.66
N ALA A 244 8.03 4.79 20.16
CA ALA A 244 6.65 4.45 20.50
C ALA A 244 6.51 2.96 20.78
N GLU A 245 5.61 2.67 21.72
CA GLU A 245 5.20 1.33 22.09
C GLU A 245 3.75 1.12 21.67
N GLU A 246 3.47 0.07 20.91
CA GLU A 246 2.10 -0.28 20.54
C GLU A 246 1.50 -1.27 21.55
N PHE A 247 2.18 -2.40 21.79
CA PHE A 247 1.73 -3.45 22.70
C PHE A 247 2.87 -4.40 23.11
N GLY A 248 2.79 -4.95 24.32
CA GLY A 248 3.66 -6.02 24.77
C GLY A 248 4.77 -5.52 25.69
N ASP A 249 6.02 -5.91 25.44
CA ASP A 249 7.16 -5.43 26.22
C ASP A 249 7.51 -3.99 25.79
N ALA A 250 8.16 -3.20 26.66
CA ALA A 250 8.55 -1.84 26.35
C ALA A 250 9.97 -1.55 26.81
N TYR A 251 10.86 -1.26 25.87
CA TYR A 251 12.25 -0.94 26.17
C TYR A 251 12.93 -0.08 25.09
N LEU A 252 13.99 0.61 25.51
CA LEU A 252 14.85 1.39 24.65
C LEU A 252 16.30 1.26 25.09
N THR A 253 17.17 0.96 24.14
CA THR A 253 18.61 0.88 24.37
C THR A 253 19.37 1.56 23.23
N LEU A 254 20.03 2.67 23.54
CA LEU A 254 21.02 3.31 22.69
C LEU A 254 22.43 3.02 23.21
N LYS A 255 23.23 2.39 22.34
CA LYS A 255 24.63 2.07 22.57
C LYS A 255 25.49 2.72 21.49
N TRP A 256 26.78 2.80 21.76
CA TRP A 256 27.76 3.19 20.76
C TRP A 256 29.03 2.35 20.83
N LYS A 257 29.81 2.42 19.77
CA LYS A 257 31.17 1.89 19.68
C LYS A 257 32.02 2.96 19.01
N CYS A 258 32.93 3.57 19.75
CA CYS A 258 33.74 4.69 19.30
C CYS A 258 35.19 4.29 19.04
N GLY A 259 35.76 4.75 17.92
CA GLY A 259 37.17 4.47 17.59
C GLY A 259 37.46 2.97 17.52
N ASN A 260 38.51 2.52 18.21
CA ASN A 260 38.95 1.13 18.20
C ASN A 260 38.29 0.27 19.31
N ASN A 261 37.24 0.76 19.98
CA ASN A 261 36.52 -0.05 20.97
C ASN A 261 35.95 -1.31 20.32
N ALA A 262 36.11 -2.45 20.99
CA ALA A 262 35.72 -3.76 20.45
C ALA A 262 34.22 -4.06 20.59
N SER A 263 33.56 -3.49 21.60
CA SER A 263 32.16 -3.77 21.96
C SER A 263 31.28 -2.52 21.94
N TYR A 264 29.98 -2.73 21.76
CA TYR A 264 28.97 -1.70 21.98
C TYR A 264 28.70 -1.54 23.47
N GLU A 265 28.73 -0.30 23.95
CA GLU A 265 28.43 0.07 25.32
C GLU A 265 27.32 1.12 25.38
N PRO A 266 26.51 1.17 26.45
CA PRO A 266 25.55 2.27 26.65
C PRO A 266 26.24 3.62 26.55
N ILE A 267 25.62 4.58 25.85
CA ILE A 267 26.12 5.96 25.85
C ILE A 267 26.04 6.50 27.30
N PRO A 268 27.14 7.04 27.88
CA PRO A 268 27.15 7.42 29.28
C PRO A 268 26.14 8.53 29.61
N ASP A 269 25.34 8.37 30.66
CA ASP A 269 24.35 9.36 31.13
C ASP A 269 24.93 10.75 31.46
N SER A 270 26.25 10.84 31.61
CA SER A 270 26.96 12.10 31.86
C SER A 270 27.09 12.98 30.60
N VAL A 271 26.77 12.48 29.40
CA VAL A 271 26.89 13.24 28.15
C VAL A 271 25.67 14.11 27.84
N TRP A 272 24.50 13.77 28.41
CA TRP A 272 23.23 14.42 28.09
C TRP A 272 23.14 15.84 28.64
N ARG A 273 22.71 16.79 27.81
CA ARG A 273 22.51 18.19 28.16
C ARG A 273 21.14 18.70 27.69
N GLN A 274 20.53 19.56 28.49
CA GLN A 274 19.25 20.20 28.17
C GLN A 274 19.42 21.41 27.23
N ASN A 275 18.33 22.15 26.98
CA ASN A 275 18.28 23.30 26.06
C ASN A 275 19.32 24.40 26.37
N ASP A 276 19.65 24.61 27.64
CA ASP A 276 20.69 25.56 28.09
C ASP A 276 22.12 25.06 27.88
N LYS A 277 22.27 23.81 27.41
CA LYS A 277 23.52 23.14 27.05
C LYS A 277 24.47 22.88 28.23
N SER A 278 24.13 23.32 29.44
CA SER A 278 24.93 23.21 30.65
C SER A 278 24.30 22.29 31.69
N THR A 279 22.97 22.23 31.74
CA THR A 279 22.22 21.38 32.66
C THR A 279 22.24 19.93 32.18
N ARG A 280 22.48 19.00 33.11
CA ARG A 280 22.54 17.55 32.82
C ARG A 280 21.14 17.00 32.49
N GLY A 281 21.08 16.07 31.55
CA GLY A 281 19.87 15.33 31.17
C GLY A 281 19.30 15.74 29.81
N LEU A 282 18.21 15.09 29.41
CA LEU A 282 17.42 15.39 28.21
C LEU A 282 16.03 15.86 28.64
N ASN A 283 15.41 16.68 27.82
CA ASN A 283 13.96 16.88 27.87
C ASN A 283 13.28 15.62 27.35
N GLN A 284 12.19 15.24 27.98
CA GLN A 284 11.43 14.05 27.65
C GLN A 284 9.94 14.40 27.69
N THR A 285 9.24 14.16 26.60
CA THR A 285 7.79 14.35 26.50
C THR A 285 7.12 12.99 26.34
N TYR A 286 6.18 12.68 27.22
CA TYR A 286 5.35 11.48 27.13
C TYR A 286 4.03 11.81 26.43
N TYR A 287 3.59 10.91 25.56
CA TYR A 287 2.31 11.00 24.86
C TYR A 287 1.51 9.73 25.09
N GLY A 288 0.19 9.87 25.23
CA GLY A 288 -0.75 8.75 25.32
C GLY A 288 -1.16 8.22 23.94
N ASN A 289 -0.27 8.32 22.96
CA ASN A 289 -0.48 7.86 21.61
C ASN A 289 0.87 7.58 20.95
N ILE A 290 0.89 6.68 19.97
CA ILE A 290 2.11 6.28 19.25
C ILE A 290 2.56 7.28 18.17
N PHE A 291 1.87 8.42 18.02
CA PHE A 291 2.11 9.40 16.96
C PHE A 291 2.73 10.72 17.46
N MET A 292 2.92 10.86 18.77
CA MET A 292 3.43 12.07 19.44
C MET A 292 2.58 13.32 19.18
N ILE A 293 1.25 13.16 19.22
CA ILE A 293 0.30 14.26 19.03
C ILE A 293 0.09 15.00 20.35
N ASP A 294 0.27 16.34 20.34
CA ASP A 294 0.30 17.17 21.55
C ASP A 294 -1.05 17.34 22.27
N SER A 295 -2.16 17.39 21.55
CA SER A 295 -3.47 17.61 22.18
C SER A 295 -4.53 16.77 21.52
N LEU A 296 -5.22 15.99 22.35
CA LEU A 296 -6.57 15.51 22.09
C LEU A 296 -7.48 16.36 23.01
N PRO A 297 -8.64 16.88 22.55
CA PRO A 297 -9.48 17.78 23.34
C PRO A 297 -9.88 17.22 24.73
N GLU A 298 -10.12 18.10 25.71
CA GLU A 298 -10.03 17.76 27.15
C GLU A 298 -11.23 17.00 27.79
N GLU A 299 -12.33 16.79 27.07
CA GLU A 299 -13.52 16.08 27.60
C GLU A 299 -13.40 14.55 27.50
N ASP A 300 -12.22 14.09 27.10
CA ASP A 300 -12.00 12.81 26.42
C ASP A 300 -11.47 11.68 27.32
N ILE A 301 -11.39 11.91 28.64
CA ILE A 301 -10.58 11.07 29.53
C ILE A 301 -11.36 9.95 30.25
N LYS A 302 -12.70 9.92 30.18
CA LYS A 302 -13.50 8.91 30.94
C LYS A 302 -14.28 7.87 30.14
N HIS A 303 -14.36 7.98 28.82
CA HIS A 303 -14.93 6.94 27.95
C HIS A 303 -14.14 6.93 26.64
N LEU A 304 -13.35 5.88 26.43
CA LEU A 304 -12.27 5.76 25.45
C LEU A 304 -12.75 5.50 24.00
N TRP A 305 -13.84 6.16 23.61
CA TRP A 305 -14.30 6.40 22.24
C TRP A 305 -15.10 7.70 22.31
N ILE A 306 -14.48 8.84 21.94
CA ILE A 306 -15.19 10.12 22.04
C ILE A 306 -15.95 10.42 20.76
N SER A 307 -17.20 9.98 20.73
CA SER A 307 -18.13 10.38 19.69
C SER A 307 -18.25 11.92 19.61
N GLY A 308 -18.11 12.46 18.40
CA GLY A 308 -18.15 13.89 18.07
C GLY A 308 -16.79 14.61 18.00
N LYS A 309 -15.65 13.94 18.19
CA LYS A 309 -14.30 14.55 18.12
C LYS A 309 -13.48 14.00 16.95
N SER A 310 -12.67 14.84 16.32
CA SER A 310 -11.84 14.49 15.15
C SER A 310 -10.36 14.41 15.53
N ASN A 311 -9.62 13.40 15.04
CA ASN A 311 -8.18 13.22 15.27
C ASN A 311 -7.34 13.15 13.97
N GLY A 312 -7.96 13.40 12.82
CA GLY A 312 -7.34 13.31 11.50
C GLY A 312 -7.35 11.90 10.88
N VAL A 313 -7.97 10.93 11.56
CA VAL A 313 -8.12 9.54 11.13
C VAL A 313 -9.62 9.25 11.02
N PHE A 314 -10.02 8.59 9.94
CA PHE A 314 -11.44 8.34 9.72
C PHE A 314 -11.91 7.15 10.55
N ASP A 315 -13.12 7.24 11.10
CA ASP A 315 -13.77 6.20 11.93
C ASP A 315 -15.16 5.83 11.41
N GLY A 316 -15.64 6.52 10.38
CA GLY A 316 -16.92 6.24 9.76
C GLY A 316 -16.87 6.47 8.25
N HIS A 317 -17.60 5.63 7.51
CA HIS A 317 -17.74 5.79 6.07
C HIS A 317 -19.18 5.49 5.64
N TYR A 318 -19.87 6.50 5.13
CA TYR A 318 -21.29 6.46 4.81
C TYR A 318 -21.56 6.89 3.36
N SER A 319 -22.65 6.41 2.78
CA SER A 319 -23.22 7.00 1.57
C SER A 319 -23.81 8.38 1.88
N LYS A 320 -24.11 9.17 0.83
CA LYS A 320 -24.81 10.45 0.97
C LYS A 320 -26.18 10.35 1.63
N SER A 321 -26.84 9.19 1.58
CA SER A 321 -28.13 8.95 2.25
C SER A 321 -27.98 8.55 3.71
N GLY A 322 -26.75 8.45 4.23
CA GLY A 322 -26.46 7.99 5.59
C GLY A 322 -26.52 6.47 5.78
N ALA A 323 -26.67 5.72 4.70
CA ALA A 323 -26.40 4.27 4.68
C ALA A 323 -24.88 4.03 4.64
N VAL A 324 -24.43 2.77 4.68
CA VAL A 324 -23.04 2.47 4.28
C VAL A 324 -22.90 2.78 2.80
N SER A 325 -21.78 3.37 2.37
CA SER A 325 -21.50 3.53 0.94
C SER A 325 -21.53 2.16 0.26
N ASP A 326 -22.21 2.04 -0.87
CA ASP A 326 -22.39 0.80 -1.63
C ASP A 326 -21.68 0.84 -3.00
N SER A 327 -20.95 1.92 -3.28
CA SER A 327 -20.15 2.07 -4.49
C SER A 327 -18.85 2.83 -4.26
N PHE A 328 -17.76 2.19 -4.67
CA PHE A 328 -16.47 2.78 -4.95
C PHE A 328 -16.42 3.05 -6.47
N GLU A 329 -16.24 4.32 -6.87
CA GLU A 329 -16.35 4.74 -8.28
C GLU A 329 -15.12 4.42 -9.11
N ILE A 330 -13.93 4.46 -8.51
CA ILE A 330 -12.65 4.23 -9.19
C ILE A 330 -11.84 3.17 -8.46
N TRP A 331 -10.92 2.51 -9.18
CA TRP A 331 -9.87 1.73 -8.54
C TRP A 331 -8.68 2.63 -8.19
N VAL A 332 -7.93 2.26 -7.16
CA VAL A 332 -6.68 2.93 -6.76
C VAL A 332 -5.60 1.88 -6.55
N SER A 333 -4.39 2.15 -7.05
CA SER A 333 -3.18 1.37 -6.78
C SER A 333 -2.00 2.30 -6.51
N ARG A 334 -0.94 1.78 -5.88
CA ARG A 334 0.27 2.54 -5.54
C ARG A 334 1.55 1.87 -6.02
N ILE A 335 2.49 2.67 -6.52
CA ILE A 335 3.89 2.31 -6.73
C ILE A 335 4.73 3.29 -5.91
N ASP A 336 4.97 2.93 -4.66
CA ASP A 336 5.64 3.79 -3.70
C ASP A 336 6.99 3.16 -3.30
N PRO A 337 8.11 3.55 -3.92
CA PRO A 337 9.41 2.94 -3.64
C PRO A 337 9.92 3.27 -2.22
N ASN A 338 9.27 4.20 -1.52
CA ASN A 338 9.59 4.57 -0.14
C ASN A 338 9.18 3.50 0.86
N THR A 339 8.33 2.54 0.47
CA THR A 339 7.89 1.41 1.31
C THR A 339 8.75 0.16 1.11
N ALA A 340 9.93 0.30 0.50
CA ALA A 340 10.90 -0.78 0.24
C ALA A 340 12.34 -0.32 0.53
N GLY A 341 12.51 0.54 1.53
CA GLY A 341 13.77 1.23 1.86
C GLY A 341 14.97 0.30 2.08
N PHE A 342 14.74 -0.92 2.60
CA PHE A 342 15.82 -1.90 2.80
C PHE A 342 16.55 -2.24 1.50
N TYR A 343 15.85 -2.20 0.36
CA TYR A 343 16.36 -2.72 -0.91
C TYR A 343 17.08 -1.68 -1.78
N GLY A 344 17.04 -0.41 -1.40
CA GLY A 344 17.92 0.59 -1.97
C GLY A 344 17.32 1.98 -2.04
N ASN A 345 17.96 2.82 -2.85
CA ASN A 345 17.50 4.18 -3.08
C ASN A 345 16.14 4.19 -3.80
N PRO A 346 15.14 4.96 -3.32
CA PRO A 346 13.80 4.98 -3.90
C PRO A 346 13.75 5.26 -5.42
N LYS A 347 14.61 6.14 -5.94
CA LYS A 347 14.69 6.40 -7.38
C LYS A 347 15.09 5.14 -8.16
N ILE A 348 16.13 4.43 -7.70
CA ILE A 348 16.62 3.22 -8.37
C ILE A 348 15.55 2.12 -8.34
N LEU A 349 14.89 1.93 -7.20
CA LEU A 349 13.81 0.95 -7.06
C LEU A 349 12.65 1.25 -8.02
N LEU A 350 12.25 2.53 -8.13
CA LEU A 350 11.18 2.95 -9.04
C LEU A 350 11.53 2.73 -10.51
N LEU A 351 12.75 3.11 -10.92
CA LEU A 351 13.21 2.93 -12.30
C LEU A 351 13.28 1.45 -12.68
N ARG A 352 13.79 0.59 -11.78
CA ARG A 352 13.81 -0.87 -12.00
C ARG A 352 12.41 -1.46 -12.08
N TYR A 353 11.49 -0.99 -11.25
CA TYR A 353 10.09 -1.41 -11.31
C TYR A 353 9.49 -1.09 -12.68
N PHE A 354 9.63 0.15 -13.18
CA PHE A 354 9.10 0.52 -14.49
C PHE A 354 9.82 -0.18 -15.65
N GLU A 355 11.13 -0.37 -15.58
CA GLU A 355 11.88 -1.14 -16.58
C GLU A 355 11.37 -2.57 -16.69
N LYS A 356 11.12 -3.21 -15.54
CA LYS A 356 10.54 -4.55 -15.47
C LYS A 356 9.16 -4.62 -16.12
N ILE A 357 8.28 -3.65 -15.83
CA ILE A 357 6.95 -3.56 -16.43
C ILE A 357 7.03 -3.30 -17.95
N HIS A 358 7.92 -2.41 -18.39
CA HIS A 358 8.13 -2.13 -19.81
C HIS A 358 8.59 -3.38 -20.57
N ASN A 359 9.55 -4.13 -20.02
CA ASN A 359 10.02 -5.38 -20.60
C ASN A 359 8.90 -6.44 -20.72
N TYR A 360 7.94 -6.43 -19.79
CA TYR A 360 6.73 -7.25 -19.90
C TYR A 360 5.84 -6.82 -21.07
N TYR A 361 5.59 -5.52 -21.25
CA TYR A 361 4.77 -5.01 -22.36
C TYR A 361 5.42 -5.24 -23.73
N LEU A 362 6.75 -5.21 -23.81
CA LEU A 362 7.51 -5.61 -24.99
C LEU A 362 7.43 -7.12 -25.28
N GLY A 363 6.93 -7.94 -24.35
CA GLY A 363 6.85 -9.39 -24.48
C GLY A 363 8.20 -10.10 -24.39
N LEU A 364 9.16 -9.52 -23.65
CA LEU A 364 10.53 -10.05 -23.55
C LEU A 364 10.66 -11.25 -22.62
N PHE A 365 9.64 -11.54 -21.81
CA PHE A 365 9.64 -12.65 -20.87
C PHE A 365 8.66 -13.75 -21.29
N LYS A 366 9.07 -15.01 -21.08
CA LYS A 366 8.17 -16.15 -21.16
C LYS A 366 7.20 -16.09 -19.98
N LYS A 367 5.92 -15.94 -20.27
CA LYS A 367 4.87 -15.92 -19.24
C LYS A 367 4.67 -17.31 -18.67
N ALA A 368 4.65 -17.40 -17.34
CA ALA A 368 4.25 -18.59 -16.63
C ALA A 368 2.75 -18.87 -16.87
N THR A 369 2.34 -20.12 -16.75
CA THR A 369 0.96 -20.55 -17.00
C THR A 369 0.34 -21.30 -15.83
N ARG A 370 1.08 -21.46 -14.72
CA ARG A 370 0.59 -22.09 -13.50
C ARG A 370 0.35 -21.04 -12.44
N SER A 371 -0.48 -21.36 -11.45
CA SER A 371 -0.59 -20.64 -10.20
C SER A 371 -0.17 -21.54 -9.05
N ALA A 372 0.20 -20.93 -7.93
CA ALA A 372 0.51 -21.66 -6.71
C ALA A 372 -0.23 -21.08 -5.51
N MET A 373 -0.59 -21.96 -4.60
CA MET A 373 -1.16 -21.66 -3.31
C MET A 373 -0.33 -22.34 -2.22
N PHE A 374 0.31 -21.52 -1.41
CA PHE A 374 1.17 -21.89 -0.30
C PHE A 374 0.41 -21.62 0.99
N LEU A 375 0.17 -22.65 1.79
CA LEU A 375 -0.53 -22.52 3.06
C LEU A 375 0.37 -22.97 4.21
N THR A 376 0.32 -22.29 5.36
CA THR A 376 0.95 -22.81 6.58
C THR A 376 0.24 -24.08 7.06
N GLU A 377 0.86 -24.87 7.95
CA GLU A 377 0.23 -26.10 8.51
C GLU A 377 -1.14 -25.85 9.15
N GLU A 378 -1.35 -24.66 9.71
CA GLU A 378 -2.62 -24.23 10.31
C GLU A 378 -3.69 -23.91 9.25
N GLY A 379 -3.28 -23.42 8.09
CA GLY A 379 -4.13 -23.23 6.91
C GLY A 379 -4.33 -24.56 6.19
N GLY A 380 -5.20 -25.42 6.69
CA GLY A 380 -5.41 -26.73 6.07
C GLY A 380 -5.82 -26.61 4.59
N LEU A 381 -5.22 -27.41 3.71
CA LEU A 381 -5.58 -27.50 2.27
C LEU A 381 -7.05 -27.88 1.99
N ASN A 382 -7.76 -28.34 3.03
CA ASN A 382 -9.17 -28.72 3.01
C ASN A 382 -10.05 -27.79 3.86
N ASN A 383 -9.51 -26.66 4.32
CA ASN A 383 -10.27 -25.66 5.06
C ASN A 383 -11.30 -25.02 4.11
N PRO A 384 -12.61 -25.08 4.42
CA PRO A 384 -13.63 -24.45 3.58
C PRO A 384 -13.41 -22.96 3.37
N LEU A 385 -12.75 -22.27 4.31
CA LEU A 385 -12.42 -20.84 4.18
C LEU A 385 -11.40 -20.57 3.09
N ASP A 386 -10.49 -21.51 2.80
CA ASP A 386 -9.42 -21.34 1.82
C ASP A 386 -9.80 -21.88 0.43
N GLN A 387 -10.86 -22.69 0.36
CA GLN A 387 -11.39 -23.24 -0.90
C GLN A 387 -11.74 -22.16 -1.93
N LYS A 388 -12.17 -20.97 -1.49
CA LYS A 388 -12.45 -19.82 -2.36
C LYS A 388 -11.24 -19.40 -3.22
N PHE A 389 -10.03 -19.52 -2.69
CA PHE A 389 -8.80 -19.22 -3.41
C PHE A 389 -8.46 -20.33 -4.41
N VAL A 390 -8.66 -21.59 -4.02
CA VAL A 390 -8.51 -22.74 -4.91
C VAL A 390 -9.44 -22.63 -6.11
N ASP A 391 -10.71 -22.33 -5.86
CA ASP A 391 -11.73 -22.18 -6.92
C ASP A 391 -11.40 -20.99 -7.84
N GLY A 392 -11.02 -19.85 -7.26
CA GLY A 392 -10.64 -18.65 -8.01
C GLY A 392 -9.41 -18.86 -8.89
N LEU A 393 -8.33 -19.43 -8.34
CA LEU A 393 -7.12 -19.71 -9.11
C LEU A 393 -7.34 -20.82 -10.15
N SER A 394 -8.13 -21.84 -9.82
CA SER A 394 -8.51 -22.90 -10.76
C SER A 394 -9.33 -22.37 -11.92
N LEU A 395 -10.17 -21.36 -11.70
CA LEU A 395 -10.89 -20.68 -12.78
C LEU A 395 -9.92 -19.96 -13.72
N LEU A 396 -8.94 -19.25 -13.18
CA LEU A 396 -7.98 -18.47 -13.98
C LEU A 396 -6.99 -19.34 -14.77
N TYR A 397 -6.51 -20.44 -14.16
CA TYR A 397 -5.39 -21.23 -14.69
C TYR A 397 -5.72 -22.68 -15.06
N SER A 398 -6.93 -23.18 -14.76
CA SER A 398 -7.31 -24.61 -14.72
C SER A 398 -6.85 -25.31 -13.43
N PRO A 399 -7.66 -26.25 -12.86
CA PRO A 399 -7.25 -27.07 -11.72
C PRO A 399 -5.90 -27.79 -11.90
N ASP A 400 -5.58 -28.28 -13.10
CA ASP A 400 -4.32 -29.00 -13.38
C ASP A 400 -3.07 -28.08 -13.38
N SER A 401 -3.29 -26.76 -13.41
CA SER A 401 -2.24 -25.74 -13.37
C SER A 401 -2.24 -24.94 -12.07
N LEU A 402 -2.87 -25.46 -11.02
CA LEU A 402 -2.78 -24.95 -9.67
C LEU A 402 -1.96 -25.91 -8.80
N ASP A 403 -0.76 -25.48 -8.41
CA ASP A 403 0.03 -26.19 -7.41
C ASP A 403 -0.40 -25.76 -6.00
N LYS A 404 -0.57 -26.72 -5.11
CA LYS A 404 -0.94 -26.49 -3.71
C LYS A 404 0.07 -27.16 -2.81
N SER A 405 0.64 -26.43 -1.87
CA SER A 405 1.62 -26.96 -0.93
C SER A 405 1.43 -26.38 0.45
N ILE A 406 1.70 -27.20 1.45
CA ILE A 406 2.00 -26.69 2.78
C ILE A 406 3.41 -26.10 2.72
N ALA A 407 3.56 -24.86 3.14
CA ALA A 407 4.83 -24.14 3.15
C ALA A 407 4.83 -23.06 4.24
N ASP A 408 5.93 -22.97 4.99
CA ASP A 408 6.21 -21.79 5.80
C ASP A 408 6.64 -20.60 4.91
N GLY A 409 6.89 -19.44 5.51
CA GLY A 409 7.30 -18.25 4.79
C GLY A 409 8.60 -18.41 4.00
N GLN A 410 9.55 -19.20 4.49
CA GLN A 410 10.84 -19.42 3.82
C GLN A 410 10.68 -20.41 2.65
N GLU A 411 9.95 -21.50 2.85
CA GLU A 411 9.63 -22.45 1.79
C GLU A 411 8.82 -21.80 0.67
N TYR A 412 7.86 -20.93 1.03
CA TYR A 412 7.16 -20.08 0.06
C TYR A 412 8.15 -19.26 -0.78
N LEU A 413 9.07 -18.55 -0.12
CA LEU A 413 10.07 -17.71 -0.78
C LEU A 413 10.92 -18.50 -1.77
N ASP A 414 11.34 -19.69 -1.39
CA ASP A 414 12.18 -20.56 -2.23
C ASP A 414 11.41 -21.08 -3.45
N ASN A 415 10.10 -21.34 -3.32
CA ASN A 415 9.27 -21.81 -4.41
C ASN A 415 8.90 -20.72 -5.44
N ILE A 416 8.74 -19.46 -5.00
CA ILE A 416 8.43 -18.35 -5.91
C ILE A 416 9.63 -17.93 -6.76
N LYS A 417 10.86 -18.28 -6.35
CA LYS A 417 12.10 -18.16 -7.14
C LYS A 417 12.17 -19.22 -8.24
N SER A 418 11.07 -19.39 -8.97
CA SER A 418 10.94 -20.32 -10.09
C SER A 418 10.35 -19.59 -11.30
N ASP A 419 10.41 -20.22 -12.47
CA ASP A 419 9.78 -19.76 -13.72
C ASP A 419 8.37 -20.35 -13.94
N LYS A 420 7.83 -21.03 -12.92
CA LYS A 420 6.62 -21.86 -13.04
C LYS A 420 5.33 -21.08 -12.89
N TYR A 421 5.32 -20.07 -12.03
CA TYR A 421 4.10 -19.49 -11.49
C TYR A 421 3.88 -18.08 -12.01
N ASP A 422 2.66 -17.80 -12.47
CA ASP A 422 2.20 -16.47 -12.85
C ASP A 422 1.54 -15.75 -11.65
N TRP A 423 0.91 -16.54 -10.79
CA TRP A 423 0.26 -16.08 -9.56
C TRP A 423 0.74 -16.94 -8.39
N ALA A 424 1.24 -16.30 -7.34
CA ALA A 424 1.60 -16.95 -6.09
C ALA A 424 0.74 -16.39 -4.95
N LEU A 425 -0.01 -17.28 -4.29
CA LEU A 425 -0.79 -16.96 -3.10
C LEU A 425 -0.11 -17.54 -1.87
N TYR A 426 0.09 -16.72 -0.85
CA TYR A 426 0.46 -17.17 0.49
C TYR A 426 -0.72 -17.00 1.44
N GLY A 427 -1.08 -18.05 2.18
CA GLY A 427 -2.10 -18.02 3.22
C GLY A 427 -1.54 -18.53 4.55
N GLY A 428 -1.72 -17.76 5.62
CA GLY A 428 -1.17 -18.09 6.93
C GLY A 428 -1.01 -16.88 7.83
N HIS A 429 -0.08 -16.96 8.78
CA HIS A 429 0.29 -15.82 9.61
C HIS A 429 1.24 -14.89 8.87
N GLY A 430 1.20 -13.60 9.19
CA GLY A 430 2.07 -12.61 8.60
C GLY A 430 2.06 -11.31 9.39
N GLY A 431 2.89 -10.38 8.96
CA GLY A 431 2.91 -9.02 9.45
C GLY A 431 3.56 -8.09 8.43
N GLN A 432 3.90 -6.89 8.87
CA GLN A 432 4.56 -5.90 8.03
C GLN A 432 5.87 -6.41 7.42
N THR A 433 6.74 -7.04 8.21
CA THR A 433 8.09 -7.43 7.77
C THR A 433 8.32 -8.93 7.63
N GLY A 434 7.28 -9.75 7.74
CA GLY A 434 7.48 -11.20 7.71
C GLY A 434 6.22 -12.01 7.43
N LEU A 435 6.45 -13.26 7.07
CA LEU A 435 5.43 -14.29 6.92
C LEU A 435 5.73 -15.43 7.91
N GLY A 436 4.68 -16.15 8.32
CA GLY A 436 4.73 -17.14 9.39
C GLY A 436 5.85 -18.17 9.21
N ASN A 437 6.49 -18.52 10.34
CA ASN A 437 7.47 -19.61 10.48
C ASN A 437 8.67 -19.59 9.51
N GLY A 438 9.13 -18.44 8.99
CA GLY A 438 10.42 -18.46 8.29
C GLY A 438 10.84 -17.24 7.48
N LEU A 439 9.91 -16.37 7.05
CA LEU A 439 10.30 -15.21 6.25
C LEU A 439 10.47 -13.95 7.10
N ASP A 440 11.68 -13.40 7.08
CA ASP A 440 11.99 -12.04 7.52
C ASP A 440 12.54 -11.26 6.33
N ILE A 441 11.77 -10.30 5.82
CA ILE A 441 12.16 -9.56 4.62
C ILE A 441 13.47 -8.79 4.83
N THR A 442 13.81 -8.42 6.07
CA THR A 442 15.06 -7.70 6.36
C THR A 442 16.33 -8.53 6.07
N GLN A 443 16.18 -9.85 5.89
CA GLN A 443 17.28 -10.80 5.68
C GLN A 443 17.26 -11.45 4.28
N VAL A 444 16.33 -11.05 3.41
CA VAL A 444 16.16 -11.64 2.08
C VAL A 444 17.23 -11.16 1.10
N GLU A 445 17.59 -12.03 0.15
CA GLU A 445 18.51 -11.69 -0.95
C GLU A 445 18.00 -10.50 -1.78
N ARG A 446 18.92 -9.73 -2.36
CA ARG A 446 18.54 -8.60 -3.22
C ARG A 446 18.31 -9.02 -4.66
N ASN A 447 17.28 -8.44 -5.28
CA ASN A 447 16.91 -8.63 -6.68
C ASN A 447 16.57 -10.09 -7.00
N MET A 448 15.58 -10.63 -6.31
CA MET A 448 15.12 -12.00 -6.50
C MET A 448 14.63 -12.23 -7.93
N CYS A 449 15.08 -13.32 -8.54
CA CYS A 449 14.59 -13.77 -9.83
C CYS A 449 13.33 -14.61 -9.64
N VAL A 450 12.17 -14.00 -9.83
CA VAL A 450 10.85 -14.63 -9.66
C VAL A 450 10.04 -14.48 -10.94
N SER A 451 9.14 -15.43 -11.23
CA SER A 451 8.18 -15.33 -12.35
C SER A 451 6.77 -14.86 -12.01
N PRO A 452 6.24 -14.98 -10.77
CA PRO A 452 4.90 -14.52 -10.47
C PRO A 452 4.73 -13.05 -10.82
N ARG A 453 3.73 -12.71 -11.64
CA ARG A 453 3.29 -11.32 -11.82
C ARG A 453 2.49 -10.84 -10.63
N PHE A 454 1.69 -11.75 -10.05
CA PHE A 454 0.79 -11.47 -8.94
C PHE A 454 1.28 -12.16 -7.67
N PHE A 455 1.51 -11.37 -6.63
CA PHE A 455 1.68 -11.84 -5.27
C PHE A 455 0.42 -11.52 -4.47
N HIS A 456 -0.18 -12.53 -3.88
CA HIS A 456 -1.39 -12.36 -3.09
C HIS A 456 -1.19 -12.95 -1.69
N PHE A 457 -1.38 -12.12 -0.68
CA PHE A 457 -1.16 -12.45 0.72
C PHE A 457 -2.47 -12.47 1.48
N ALA A 458 -2.95 -13.68 1.79
CA ALA A 458 -4.08 -13.93 2.69
C ALA A 458 -3.58 -14.08 4.13
N CYS A 459 -3.01 -13.01 4.68
CA CYS A 459 -2.42 -12.97 6.01
C CYS A 459 -2.43 -11.54 6.59
N CYS A 460 -2.11 -11.42 7.88
CA CYS A 460 -2.09 -10.14 8.58
C CYS A 460 -1.02 -9.18 8.05
N GLY A 461 -1.41 -7.93 7.79
CA GLY A 461 -0.50 -6.80 7.56
C GLY A 461 0.60 -6.88 6.49
N PRO A 462 0.52 -7.68 5.40
CA PRO A 462 1.59 -7.77 4.40
C PRO A 462 1.82 -6.45 3.66
N LEU A 463 0.84 -5.54 3.65
CA LEU A 463 0.91 -4.19 3.08
C LEU A 463 0.90 -3.09 4.15
N THR A 464 1.01 -3.46 5.44
CA THR A 464 1.11 -2.45 6.51
C THR A 464 2.41 -1.68 6.34
N CYS A 465 2.31 -0.36 6.30
CA CYS A 465 3.49 0.51 6.25
C CYS A 465 3.11 1.86 6.88
N TYR A 466 3.40 2.02 8.17
CA TYR A 466 3.13 3.25 8.92
C TYR A 466 4.18 4.35 8.67
N ASP A 467 5.28 4.01 8.00
CA ASP A 467 6.41 4.92 7.82
C ASP A 467 6.36 5.62 6.46
N PHE A 468 5.68 6.76 6.46
CA PHE A 468 5.37 7.58 5.28
C PHE A 468 6.49 8.55 4.87
N TYR A 469 7.67 8.47 5.48
CA TYR A 469 8.75 9.43 5.24
C TYR A 469 9.85 8.91 4.30
N GLY A 470 9.75 7.65 3.85
CA GLY A 470 10.63 7.07 2.82
C GLY A 470 12.09 6.94 3.22
N ASN A 471 12.32 6.47 4.43
CA ASN A 471 13.65 6.14 4.92
C ASN A 471 14.07 4.70 4.58
N ALA A 472 15.33 4.39 4.89
CA ALA A 472 15.96 3.10 4.61
C ALA A 472 15.33 1.88 5.32
N ASN A 473 14.47 2.07 6.32
CA ASN A 473 13.88 0.97 7.08
C ASN A 473 12.36 0.82 6.87
N SER A 474 11.72 1.73 6.13
CA SER A 474 10.32 1.57 5.75
C SER A 474 10.17 0.41 4.77
N ALA A 475 9.43 -0.63 5.18
CA ALA A 475 9.22 -1.83 4.39
C ALA A 475 7.86 -2.46 4.65
N SER A 476 7.34 -3.18 3.66
CA SER A 476 6.25 -4.14 3.84
C SER A 476 6.52 -5.38 2.97
N VAL A 477 6.00 -6.55 3.37
CA VAL A 477 6.14 -7.80 2.59
C VAL A 477 5.74 -7.59 1.14
N GLY A 478 4.57 -7.00 0.87
CA GLY A 478 4.12 -6.82 -0.51
C GLY A 478 4.93 -5.79 -1.30
N SER A 479 5.48 -4.77 -0.64
CA SER A 479 6.37 -3.80 -1.30
C SER A 479 7.71 -4.42 -1.67
N GLU A 480 8.27 -5.26 -0.81
CA GLU A 480 9.44 -6.08 -1.12
C GLU A 480 9.19 -6.93 -2.38
N HIS A 481 8.05 -7.62 -2.43
CA HIS A 481 7.73 -8.53 -3.52
C HIS A 481 7.58 -7.83 -4.88
N ILE A 482 7.32 -6.52 -4.91
CA ILE A 482 7.30 -5.76 -6.17
C ILE A 482 8.60 -5.00 -6.47
N PHE A 483 9.37 -4.56 -5.47
CA PHE A 483 10.58 -3.76 -5.68
C PHE A 483 11.89 -4.55 -5.62
N ASN A 484 11.93 -5.66 -4.89
CA ASN A 484 13.10 -6.52 -4.73
C ASN A 484 13.12 -7.69 -5.74
N THR A 485 12.49 -7.53 -6.90
CA THR A 485 12.29 -8.61 -7.90
C THR A 485 12.62 -8.17 -9.33
N ILE A 486 13.17 -9.09 -10.15
CA ILE A 486 13.66 -8.78 -11.52
C ILE A 486 12.65 -9.11 -12.63
N ASN A 487 12.10 -10.33 -12.68
CA ASN A 487 11.29 -10.80 -13.83
C ASN A 487 9.77 -10.79 -13.54
N GLY A 488 9.38 -10.71 -12.27
CA GLY A 488 8.01 -10.76 -11.78
C GLY A 488 7.79 -9.73 -10.67
N GLY A 489 6.72 -9.83 -9.90
CA GLY A 489 6.36 -8.86 -8.86
C GLY A 489 5.82 -7.59 -9.47
N PHE A 490 4.72 -7.70 -10.21
CA PHE A 490 4.08 -6.55 -10.85
C PHE A 490 2.99 -6.00 -9.97
N VAL A 491 2.28 -6.87 -9.25
CA VAL A 491 1.15 -6.54 -8.39
C VAL A 491 1.28 -7.30 -7.09
N SER A 492 1.00 -6.62 -5.99
CA SER A 492 0.78 -7.25 -4.69
C SER A 492 -0.61 -6.89 -4.15
N ILE A 493 -1.31 -7.89 -3.63
CA ILE A 493 -2.63 -7.77 -3.01
C ILE A 493 -2.53 -8.30 -1.59
N GLY A 494 -3.09 -7.56 -0.63
CA GLY A 494 -3.22 -8.00 0.76
C GLY A 494 -3.63 -6.88 1.70
N SER A 495 -3.55 -7.18 2.99
CA SER A 495 -4.01 -6.27 4.04
C SER A 495 -2.96 -5.26 4.51
N SER A 496 -3.39 -4.02 4.74
CA SER A 496 -2.64 -2.97 5.44
C SER A 496 -2.81 -3.00 6.96
N LYS A 497 -3.55 -3.98 7.49
CA LYS A 497 -3.88 -4.12 8.92
C LYS A 497 -3.94 -5.58 9.36
N THR A 498 -4.15 -5.85 10.64
CA THR A 498 -4.40 -7.22 11.12
C THR A 498 -5.74 -7.79 10.62
N SER A 499 -5.71 -9.08 10.30
CA SER A 499 -6.43 -9.59 9.15
C SER A 499 -6.57 -11.12 9.20
N GLY A 500 -7.20 -11.73 8.20
CA GLY A 500 -7.33 -13.18 8.10
C GLY A 500 -7.72 -13.61 6.68
N SER A 501 -7.87 -14.92 6.45
CA SER A 501 -8.23 -15.42 5.12
C SER A 501 -9.62 -14.95 4.64
N ASP A 502 -10.49 -14.47 5.53
CA ASP A 502 -11.84 -13.97 5.21
C ASP A 502 -11.94 -12.56 4.64
N GLN A 503 -10.79 -11.91 4.44
CA GLN A 503 -10.75 -10.58 3.86
C GLN A 503 -11.26 -10.54 2.44
N MET A 504 -10.77 -11.43 1.57
CA MET A 504 -11.20 -11.50 0.18
C MET A 504 -11.92 -12.80 -0.12
N ASP A 505 -13.06 -12.70 -0.81
CA ASP A 505 -13.77 -13.87 -1.32
C ASP A 505 -13.31 -14.20 -2.75
N GLY A 506 -13.86 -15.27 -3.32
CA GLY A 506 -13.50 -15.68 -4.69
C GLY A 506 -13.86 -14.64 -5.77
N PHE A 507 -14.73 -13.65 -5.49
CA PHE A 507 -15.34 -12.78 -6.51
C PHE A 507 -14.31 -12.00 -7.34
N MET A 508 -13.22 -11.52 -6.71
CA MET A 508 -12.16 -10.80 -7.42
C MET A 508 -11.59 -11.64 -8.58
N TYR A 509 -11.38 -12.94 -8.36
CA TYR A 509 -10.85 -13.84 -9.39
C TYR A 509 -11.82 -13.98 -10.57
N TYR A 510 -13.12 -14.12 -10.31
CA TYR A 510 -14.13 -14.19 -11.38
C TYR A 510 -14.19 -12.90 -12.19
N ALA A 511 -14.09 -11.73 -11.54
CA ALA A 511 -14.05 -10.45 -12.23
C ALA A 511 -12.76 -10.31 -13.08
N PHE A 512 -11.63 -10.78 -12.55
CA PHE A 512 -10.31 -10.68 -13.17
C PHE A 512 -10.15 -11.49 -14.46
N GLU A 513 -10.91 -12.58 -14.63
CA GLU A 513 -10.97 -13.35 -15.88
C GLU A 513 -11.19 -12.45 -17.12
N ARG A 514 -11.86 -11.29 -16.94
CA ARG A 514 -12.33 -10.44 -18.05
C ARG A 514 -11.86 -9.00 -18.00
N LYS A 515 -11.23 -8.57 -16.92
CA LYS A 515 -10.96 -7.15 -16.59
C LYS A 515 -9.50 -6.92 -16.20
N PHE A 516 -9.12 -5.67 -16.06
CA PHE A 516 -7.86 -5.32 -15.40
C PHE A 516 -7.94 -5.65 -13.90
N ILE A 517 -6.81 -6.00 -13.28
CA ILE A 517 -6.81 -6.39 -11.86
C ILE A 517 -7.28 -5.25 -10.96
N GLY A 518 -6.96 -3.99 -11.27
CA GLY A 518 -7.45 -2.83 -10.51
C GLY A 518 -8.98 -2.72 -10.53
N GLU A 519 -9.59 -2.87 -11.71
CA GLU A 519 -11.05 -2.86 -11.85
C GLU A 519 -11.72 -4.07 -11.17
N SER A 520 -11.05 -5.23 -11.23
CA SER A 520 -11.52 -6.45 -10.57
C SER A 520 -11.53 -6.31 -9.05
N PHE A 521 -10.50 -5.66 -8.51
CA PHE A 521 -10.40 -5.31 -7.09
C PHE A 521 -11.54 -4.36 -6.68
N ARG A 522 -11.77 -3.26 -7.43
CA ARG A 522 -12.87 -2.32 -7.15
C ARG A 522 -14.25 -2.99 -7.15
N GLU A 523 -14.53 -3.83 -8.16
CA GLU A 523 -15.80 -4.56 -8.20
C GLU A 523 -15.93 -5.55 -7.04
N TRP A 524 -14.85 -6.23 -6.68
CA TRP A 524 -14.85 -7.11 -5.52
C TRP A 524 -15.18 -6.37 -4.23
N VAL A 525 -14.54 -5.23 -3.96
CA VAL A 525 -14.86 -4.44 -2.77
C VAL A 525 -16.34 -4.01 -2.78
N ASN A 526 -16.86 -3.55 -3.92
CA ASN A 526 -18.26 -3.18 -4.07
C ASN A 526 -19.22 -4.33 -3.78
N GLU A 527 -18.93 -5.52 -4.30
CA GLU A 527 -19.76 -6.69 -4.04
C GLU A 527 -19.65 -7.16 -2.60
N ARG A 528 -18.47 -7.05 -1.98
CA ARG A 528 -18.25 -7.41 -0.58
C ARG A 528 -19.07 -6.52 0.34
N VAL A 529 -19.04 -5.21 0.09
CA VAL A 529 -19.86 -4.22 0.81
C VAL A 529 -21.35 -4.53 0.71
N LYS A 530 -21.86 -4.83 -0.50
CA LYS A 530 -23.30 -5.12 -0.70
C LYS A 530 -23.76 -6.41 -0.03
N ARG A 531 -22.90 -7.45 0.00
CA ARG A 531 -23.25 -8.77 0.56
C ARG A 531 -23.20 -8.81 2.08
N ASN A 532 -22.42 -7.93 2.68
CA ASN A 532 -22.22 -7.90 4.12
C ASN A 532 -23.44 -7.30 4.83
N GLN A 533 -24.35 -8.18 5.28
CA GLN A 533 -25.52 -7.87 6.12
C GLN A 533 -25.14 -7.81 7.61
N TYR A 534 -24.12 -7.03 7.99
CA TYR A 534 -23.76 -6.93 9.41
C TYR A 534 -24.89 -6.25 10.20
N GLY A 535 -25.23 -6.84 11.36
CA GLY A 535 -26.38 -6.42 12.18
C GLY A 535 -26.25 -5.00 12.76
N HIS A 536 -25.03 -4.51 12.93
CA HIS A 536 -24.72 -3.13 13.32
C HIS A 536 -23.81 -2.46 12.30
N LYS A 537 -24.02 -1.15 12.06
CA LYS A 537 -23.24 -0.34 11.10
C LYS A 537 -21.75 -0.22 11.47
N GLU A 538 -21.41 -0.51 12.72
CA GLU A 538 -20.04 -0.46 13.24
C GLU A 538 -19.28 -1.73 12.83
N ASP A 539 -19.90 -2.91 12.85
CA ASP A 539 -19.28 -4.20 12.47
C ASP A 539 -18.88 -4.32 10.98
N LEU A 540 -19.30 -3.35 10.17
CA LEU A 540 -19.20 -3.33 8.70
C LEU A 540 -17.77 -3.13 8.17
N TYR A 541 -16.87 -2.59 9.00
CA TYR A 541 -15.53 -2.14 8.61
C TYR A 541 -14.40 -3.09 9.00
N ASP A 542 -14.73 -4.29 9.48
CA ASP A 542 -13.78 -5.07 10.25
C ASP A 542 -12.67 -5.71 9.40
N TRP A 543 -12.94 -6.66 8.50
CA TRP A 543 -11.84 -7.48 7.95
C TRP A 543 -11.29 -6.99 6.61
N PHE A 544 -12.14 -6.79 5.61
CA PHE A 544 -11.71 -6.47 4.24
C PHE A 544 -11.30 -5.01 4.04
N TYR A 545 -11.60 -4.12 4.99
CA TYR A 545 -11.41 -2.68 4.84
C TYR A 545 -9.95 -2.22 4.86
N GLY A 546 -9.05 -3.12 5.26
CA GLY A 546 -7.60 -2.95 5.13
C GLY A 546 -7.04 -3.47 3.81
N GLU A 547 -7.82 -4.17 2.99
CA GLU A 547 -7.33 -4.71 1.72
C GLU A 547 -6.89 -3.60 0.78
N SER A 548 -5.78 -3.82 0.10
CA SER A 548 -5.21 -2.89 -0.86
C SER A 548 -4.53 -3.66 -1.98
N ILE A 549 -4.38 -2.95 -3.11
CA ILE A 549 -3.61 -3.40 -4.26
C ILE A 549 -2.49 -2.39 -4.50
N ILE A 550 -1.27 -2.88 -4.66
CA ILE A 550 -0.09 -2.08 -5.03
C ILE A 550 0.56 -2.66 -6.28
N GLY A 551 1.28 -1.82 -7.02
CA GLY A 551 1.88 -2.17 -8.30
C GLY A 551 1.01 -1.77 -9.50
N ASP A 552 1.11 -2.53 -10.59
CA ASP A 552 0.54 -2.19 -11.90
C ASP A 552 -0.92 -2.68 -12.02
N PRO A 553 -1.91 -1.79 -11.89
CA PRO A 553 -3.32 -2.18 -11.91
C PRO A 553 -3.81 -2.60 -13.29
N MET A 554 -3.01 -2.37 -14.34
CA MET A 554 -3.34 -2.64 -15.75
C MET A 554 -2.96 -4.06 -16.18
N GLN A 555 -2.48 -4.88 -15.25
CA GLN A 555 -2.27 -6.29 -15.51
C GLN A 555 -3.60 -7.01 -15.81
N LYS A 556 -3.53 -7.97 -16.72
CA LYS A 556 -4.67 -8.75 -17.19
C LYS A 556 -4.32 -10.23 -17.30
N LEU A 557 -5.31 -11.09 -17.09
CA LEU A 557 -5.21 -12.50 -17.46
C LEU A 557 -5.13 -12.62 -18.99
N GLU A 558 -4.00 -13.10 -19.48
CA GLU A 558 -3.89 -13.56 -20.85
C GLU A 558 -4.30 -15.02 -20.87
N VAL A 559 -5.60 -15.26 -21.06
CA VAL A 559 -6.07 -16.61 -21.37
C VAL A 559 -5.31 -17.02 -22.64
N PRO A 560 -4.45 -18.07 -22.62
CA PRO A 560 -3.97 -18.66 -23.86
C PRO A 560 -5.23 -18.98 -24.65
N GLU A 561 -5.30 -18.70 -25.95
CA GLU A 561 -6.45 -19.18 -26.73
C GLU A 561 -6.68 -20.65 -26.39
N GLN A 562 -7.70 -20.94 -25.58
CA GLN A 562 -8.27 -22.26 -25.55
C GLN A 562 -8.79 -22.39 -26.96
N LYS A 563 -8.05 -23.11 -27.80
CA LYS A 563 -8.60 -23.68 -29.02
C LYS A 563 -9.82 -24.45 -28.55
N THR A 564 -10.97 -23.80 -28.63
CA THR A 564 -12.23 -24.52 -28.68
C THR A 564 -12.10 -25.33 -29.94
N ILE A 565 -11.75 -26.61 -29.82
CA ILE A 565 -11.77 -27.53 -30.94
C ILE A 565 -13.23 -27.70 -31.31
N ARG A 566 -13.78 -26.75 -32.07
CA ARG A 566 -14.83 -27.05 -33.02
C ARG A 566 -14.10 -27.63 -34.22
N ILE A 567 -14.18 -28.95 -34.34
CA ILE A 567 -13.85 -29.65 -35.59
C ILE A 567 -14.63 -28.93 -36.70
N HIS A 568 -13.95 -28.44 -37.75
CA HIS A 568 -14.37 -28.49 -39.16
C HIS A 568 -13.25 -27.93 -40.08
N LYS A 569 -13.32 -28.34 -41.36
CA LYS A 569 -12.25 -28.59 -42.35
C LYS A 569 -11.29 -27.44 -42.71
N VAL A 570 -10.07 -27.87 -43.08
CA VAL A 570 -8.92 -27.13 -43.64
C VAL A 570 -9.28 -26.30 -44.88
N LYS A 571 -8.75 -25.07 -44.98
CA LYS A 571 -8.24 -24.45 -46.21
C LYS A 571 -7.16 -23.39 -45.88
N ALA A 572 -6.38 -23.07 -46.92
CA ALA A 572 -4.98 -22.67 -46.91
C ALA A 572 -4.60 -21.32 -46.26
N GLN A 573 -3.32 -21.26 -45.88
CA GLN A 573 -2.59 -20.18 -45.21
C GLN A 573 -2.67 -18.83 -45.92
N GLN A 574 -3.08 -17.80 -45.18
CA GLN A 574 -2.62 -16.42 -45.38
C GLN A 574 -1.65 -16.08 -44.25
N LYS A 575 -0.65 -15.23 -44.55
CA LYS A 575 0.32 -14.73 -43.55
C LYS A 575 -0.44 -14.14 -42.35
N PRO A 576 0.00 -14.36 -41.10
CA PRO A 576 -0.71 -13.87 -39.94
C PRO A 576 -0.66 -12.33 -39.92
N GLN A 577 -1.81 -11.70 -40.12
CA GLN A 577 -2.04 -10.35 -39.60
C GLN A 577 -2.02 -10.45 -38.08
N LYS A 578 -1.26 -9.58 -37.40
CA LYS A 578 -1.36 -9.43 -35.95
C LYS A 578 -2.69 -8.73 -35.66
N ASN A 579 -3.71 -9.51 -35.33
CA ASN A 579 -4.99 -9.01 -34.85
C ASN A 579 -4.81 -8.60 -33.38
N GLY A 580 -4.89 -7.31 -33.10
CA GLY A 580 -4.95 -6.77 -31.74
C GLY A 580 -6.38 -6.78 -31.20
N LYS A 581 -6.56 -6.97 -29.89
CA LYS A 581 -7.85 -6.80 -29.20
C LYS A 581 -7.97 -5.37 -28.71
N LEU A 582 -9.05 -4.68 -29.06
CA LEU A 582 -9.43 -3.42 -28.43
C LEU A 582 -10.10 -3.73 -27.09
N TYR A 583 -9.68 -3.06 -26.02
CA TYR A 583 -10.31 -3.18 -24.71
C TYR A 583 -11.09 -1.90 -24.38
N ASP A 584 -12.16 -2.03 -23.62
CA ASP A 584 -12.79 -0.92 -22.93
C ASP A 584 -12.04 -0.61 -21.62
N LEU A 585 -12.45 0.46 -20.97
CA LEU A 585 -11.81 0.98 -19.77
C LEU A 585 -12.00 0.09 -18.53
N LEU A 586 -12.93 -0.88 -18.62
CA LEU A 586 -13.07 -1.93 -17.60
C LEU A 586 -12.19 -3.14 -17.94
N GLY A 587 -11.40 -3.06 -19.01
CA GLY A 587 -10.59 -4.15 -19.53
C GLY A 587 -11.36 -5.18 -20.36
N ARG A 588 -12.63 -4.97 -20.73
CA ARG A 588 -13.42 -5.93 -21.52
C ARG A 588 -13.15 -5.76 -23.02
N ILE A 589 -13.22 -6.82 -23.82
CA ILE A 589 -12.97 -6.72 -25.28
C ILE A 589 -14.09 -5.89 -25.94
N LYS A 590 -13.71 -4.79 -26.60
CA LYS A 590 -14.60 -3.85 -27.31
C LYS A 590 -14.57 -4.05 -28.83
N GLY A 591 -13.55 -4.73 -29.35
CA GLY A 591 -13.38 -4.99 -30.79
C GLY A 591 -12.05 -5.65 -31.12
N PHE A 592 -11.77 -5.80 -32.42
CA PHE A 592 -10.50 -6.29 -32.95
C PHE A 592 -9.96 -5.27 -33.97
N PHE A 593 -8.65 -5.12 -34.05
CA PHE A 593 -8.00 -4.26 -35.04
C PHE A 593 -6.81 -4.96 -35.70
N ASN A 594 -6.45 -4.50 -36.89
CA ASN A 594 -5.27 -4.95 -37.61
C ASN A 594 -4.17 -3.91 -37.45
N ILE A 595 -3.00 -4.34 -36.97
CA ILE A 595 -1.77 -3.55 -37.10
C ILE A 595 -1.28 -3.77 -38.54
N GLN A 596 -1.17 -2.70 -39.33
CA GLN A 596 -0.50 -2.75 -40.64
C GLN A 596 1.01 -2.79 -40.47
#